data_AF-A0A6I5CW27-F1
#
_entry.id   AF-A0A6I5CW27-F1
#
_cell.length_a   1.000
_cell.length_b   1.000
_cell.length_c   1.000
_cell.angle_alpha   90.00
_cell.angle_beta   90.00
_cell.angle_gamma   90.00
#
_symmetry.space_group_name_H-M   'P 1'
#
loop_
_entity.id
_entity.type
_entity.pdbx_description
1 polymer ?
#
loop_
_entity_poly.entity_id
_entity_poly.type
_entity_poly.pdbx_seq_one_letter_code
_entity_poly.pdbx_strand_id
1 'polypeptide(L)' 'MSVTMKNFALLWTDPAGVPRASRVSYDDASARRRGEELLAGGASRVEIVTVKPGELPEPRL' A
#
# COMPACT_ATOMS: atom_id res chain seq x y z
N MET A 1 -8.03 17.19 21.11
CA MET A 1 -8.48 16.49 19.89
C MET A 1 -7.53 15.32 19.64
N SER A 2 -8.00 14.09 19.76
CA SER A 2 -7.22 12.90 19.39
C SER A 2 -7.37 12.68 17.88
N VAL A 3 -6.38 13.11 17.11
CA VAL A 3 -6.26 12.67 15.71
C VAL A 3 -5.84 11.21 15.77
N THR A 4 -6.77 10.28 15.54
CA THR A 4 -6.41 8.87 15.40
C THR A 4 -5.56 8.75 14.14
N MET A 5 -4.25 8.58 14.32
CA MET A 5 -3.30 8.44 13.23
C MET A 5 -3.66 7.18 12.43
N LYS A 6 -4.10 7.37 11.18
CA LYS A 6 -4.40 6.27 10.26
C LYS A 6 -3.11 5.91 9.53
N ASN A 7 -2.82 4.61 9.50
CA ASN A 7 -1.72 4.07 8.73
C ASN A 7 -2.28 3.37 7.50
N PHE A 8 -1.53 3.40 6.41
CA PHE A 8 -1.92 2.84 5.14
C PHE A 8 -0.84 1.88 4.65
N ALA A 9 -1.24 0.88 3.90
CA ALA A 9 -0.35 -0.03 3.23
C ALA A 9 -0.79 -0.21 1.78
N LEU A 10 0.12 -0.68 0.95
CA LEU A 10 -0.12 -0.88 -0.48
C LEU A 10 -0.16 -2.36 -0.79
N LEU A 11 -1.18 -2.76 -1.55
CA LEU A 11 -1.24 -4.04 -2.22
C LEU A 11 -1.13 -3.76 -3.72
N TRP A 12 -0.39 -4.59 -4.46
CA TRP A 12 -0.32 -4.45 -5.91
C TRP A 12 0.10 -5.76 -6.57
N THR A 13 -0.13 -5.87 -7.85
CA THR A 13 0.44 -6.92 -8.70
C THR A 13 1.65 -6.32 -9.43
N ASP A 14 2.83 -6.90 -9.25
CA ASP A 14 4.03 -6.45 -9.94
C ASP A 14 3.96 -6.74 -11.46
N PRO A 15 4.85 -6.16 -12.29
CA PRO A 15 4.82 -6.37 -13.74
C PRO A 15 4.97 -7.84 -14.18
N ALA A 16 5.48 -8.71 -13.29
CA ALA A 16 5.58 -10.14 -13.54
C ALA A 16 4.29 -10.90 -13.17
N GLY A 17 3.23 -10.19 -12.76
CA GLY A 17 1.95 -10.77 -12.37
C GLY A 17 1.92 -11.26 -10.92
N VAL A 18 2.91 -10.95 -10.09
CA VAL A 18 2.99 -11.47 -8.71
C VAL A 18 2.33 -10.48 -7.73
N PRO A 19 1.38 -10.94 -6.89
CA PRO A 19 0.84 -10.14 -5.81
C PRO A 19 1.91 -9.76 -4.77
N ARG A 20 1.93 -8.49 -4.38
CA ARG A 20 2.85 -7.89 -3.43
C ARG A 20 2.09 -7.05 -2.42
N ALA A 21 2.73 -6.87 -1.27
CA ALA A 21 2.27 -6.00 -0.21
C ALA A 21 3.44 -5.14 0.30
N SER A 22 3.14 -3.94 0.78
CA SER A 22 4.15 -3.08 1.38
C SER A 22 4.57 -3.64 2.74
N ARG A 23 5.89 -3.69 2.97
CA ARG A 23 6.46 -4.11 4.27
C ARG A 23 6.47 -3.02 5.33
N VAL A 24 6.05 -1.82 4.96
CA VAL A 24 5.93 -0.67 5.84
C VAL A 24 4.53 -0.09 5.73
N SER A 25 4.17 0.67 6.75
CA SER A 25 2.98 1.52 6.70
C SER A 25 3.35 2.96 6.35
N TYR A 26 2.39 3.67 5.78
CA TYR A 26 2.50 5.02 5.26
C TYR A 26 1.42 5.91 5.88
N ASP A 27 1.66 7.21 5.90
CA ASP A 27 0.57 8.20 5.91
C ASP A 27 -0.16 8.22 4.55
N ASP A 28 -1.32 8.88 4.49
CA ASP A 28 -2.18 8.90 3.28
C ASP A 28 -1.47 9.50 2.05
N ALA A 29 -0.72 10.60 2.23
CA ALA A 29 -0.06 11.27 1.12
C ALA A 29 1.10 10.43 0.57
N SER A 30 1.90 9.83 1.45
CA SER A 30 2.96 8.90 1.08
C SER A 30 2.41 7.64 0.39
N ALA A 31 1.28 7.10 0.86
CA ALA A 31 0.65 5.94 0.24
C ALA A 31 0.18 6.22 -1.19
N ARG A 32 -0.47 7.37 -1.42
CA ARG A 32 -0.92 7.79 -2.76
C ARG A 32 0.24 7.96 -3.73
N ARG A 33 1.26 8.73 -3.32
CA ARG A 33 2.47 8.94 -4.12
C ARG A 33 3.13 7.61 -4.49
N ARG A 34 3.28 6.71 -3.52
CA ARG A 34 3.89 5.40 -3.75
C ARG A 34 3.04 4.53 -4.67
N GLY A 35 1.72 4.61 -4.59
CA GLY A 35 0.81 3.95 -5.51
C GLY A 35 0.97 4.44 -6.95
N GLU A 36 1.10 5.74 -7.17
CA GLU A 36 1.38 6.32 -8.50
C GLU A 36 2.73 5.87 -9.04
N GLU A 37 3.78 5.83 -8.20
CA GLU A 37 5.10 5.32 -8.58
C GLU A 37 5.05 3.84 -8.98
N LEU A 38 4.23 3.02 -8.30
CA LEU A 38 4.01 1.63 -8.67
C LEU A 38 3.32 1.50 -10.03
N LEU A 39 2.26 2.27 -10.27
CA LEU A 39 1.57 2.29 -11.57
C LEU A 39 2.51 2.73 -12.70
N ALA A 40 3.31 3.78 -12.48
CA ALA A 40 4.31 4.23 -13.44
C ALA A 40 5.41 3.19 -13.70
N GLY A 41 5.73 2.36 -12.70
CA GLY A 41 6.63 1.20 -12.82
C GLY A 41 6.03 -0.03 -13.49
N GLY A 42 4.78 0.03 -13.97
CA GLY A 42 4.10 -1.07 -14.64
C GLY A 42 3.39 -2.05 -13.70
N ALA A 43 3.25 -1.72 -12.41
CA ALA A 43 2.39 -2.48 -11.52
C ALA A 43 0.92 -2.30 -11.92
N SER A 44 0.10 -3.29 -11.58
CA SER A 44 -1.35 -3.26 -11.76
C SER A 44 -2.06 -3.59 -10.46
N ARG A 45 -3.39 -3.40 -10.41
CA ARG A 45 -4.22 -3.68 -9.22
C ARG A 45 -3.67 -3.03 -7.92
N VAL A 46 -3.19 -1.79 -8.05
CA VAL A 46 -2.65 -1.05 -6.90
C VAL A 46 -3.80 -0.60 -6.01
N GLU A 47 -3.81 -1.05 -4.76
CA GLU A 47 -4.80 -0.74 -3.74
C GLU A 47 -4.12 -0.14 -2.50
N ILE A 48 -4.70 0.94 -1.98
CA ILE A 48 -4.31 1.54 -0.70
C ILE A 48 -5.30 1.06 0.35
N VAL A 49 -4.82 0.31 1.33
CA VAL A 49 -5.63 -0.23 2.43
C VAL A 49 -5.25 0.43 3.74
N THR A 50 -6.24 0.72 4.60
CA THR A 50 -5.97 1.18 5.96
C THR A 50 -5.52 -0.01 6.81
N VAL A 51 -4.43 0.16 7.55
CA VAL A 51 -3.87 -0.84 8.45
C VAL A 51 -3.72 -0.29 9.86
N LYS A 52 -3.73 -1.19 10.85
CA LYS A 52 -3.39 -0.79 12.23
C LYS A 52 -1.88 -0.57 12.34
N PRO A 53 -1.43 0.29 13.28
CA PRO A 53 -0.02 0.37 13.60
C PRO A 53 0.55 -1.03 13.93
N GLY A 54 1.61 -1.44 13.24
CA GLY A 54 2.26 -2.74 13.43
C GLY A 54 1.63 -3.91 12.68
N GLU A 55 0.53 -3.71 11.96
CA GLU A 55 -0.08 -4.72 11.09
C GLU A 55 0.53 -4.63 9.68
N LEU A 56 0.98 -5.76 9.13
CA LEU A 56 1.42 -5.87 7.74
C LEU A 56 0.32 -6.59 6.97
N PRO A 57 -0.23 -6.01 5.89
CA PRO A 57 -1.26 -6.70 5.13
C PRO A 57 -0.64 -7.86 4.36
N GLU A 58 -1.37 -8.97 4.27
CA GLU A 58 -0.99 -10.07 3.41
C GLU A 58 -1.34 -9.72 1.95
N PRO A 59 -0.49 -10.08 0.97
CA PRO A 59 -0.84 -9.96 -0.44
C PRO A 59 -2.10 -10.80 -0.71
N ARG A 60 -3.15 -10.18 -1.24
CA ARG A 60 -4.30 -10.95 -1.75
C ARG A 60 -3.87 -11.69 -3.02
N LEU A 61 -3.92 -13.02 -2.96
CA LEU A 61 -3.75 -13.94 -4.09
C LEU A 61 -4.91 -13.82 -5.10
#